data_AF-A0A380CUN3-F1
#
_entry.id   AF-A0A380CUN3-F1
#
_cell.length_a   1.000
_cell.length_b   1.000
_cell.length_c   1.000
_cell.angle_alpha   90.00
_cell.angle_beta   90.00
_cell.angle_gamma   90.00
#
_symmetry.space_group_name_H-M   'P 1'
#
loop_
_entity.id
_entity.type
_entity.pdbx_description
1 polymer ?
#
loop_
_entity_poly.entity_id
_entity_poly.type
_entity_poly.pdbx_seq_one_letter_code
_entity_poly.pdbx_strand_id
1 'polypeptide(L)'
;MKTAKELMLASEPYRAMGKELFEDRQYAKEELYKYNSLAPSKIKERNQIIKKLFAKTGSRLFIEPPFRCDYGYNIEIGDNFYANYNCTILDGAKVSIGENVMFAPNVSLFTAGHPIHATPRNEGVGICLSYYYRRQCMDRR
;
A
#
# COMPACT_ATOMS: atom_id res chain seq x y z
N MET A 1 -14.17 -0.11 -23.41
CA MET A 1 -14.04 1.07 -22.52
C MET A 1 -13.19 0.64 -21.35
N LYS A 2 -12.21 1.44 -20.91
CA LYS A 2 -11.31 1.05 -19.82
C LYS A 2 -12.07 0.97 -18.48
N THR A 3 -11.74 0.01 -17.61
CA THR A 3 -12.28 -0.06 -16.25
C THR A 3 -11.66 1.02 -15.34
N ALA A 4 -12.26 1.26 -14.17
CA ALA A 4 -11.69 2.18 -13.19
C ALA A 4 -10.30 1.73 -12.73
N LYS A 5 -10.07 0.43 -12.61
CA LYS A 5 -8.77 -0.15 -12.26
C LYS A 5 -7.73 0.05 -13.36
N GLU A 6 -8.09 -0.17 -14.61
CA GLU A 6 -7.18 0.08 -15.75
C GLU A 6 -6.76 1.55 -15.83
N LEU A 7 -7.70 2.48 -15.59
CA LEU A 7 -7.41 3.92 -15.53
C LEU A 7 -6.50 4.26 -14.34
N MET A 8 -6.80 3.72 -13.15
CA MET A 8 -6.01 3.92 -11.93
C MET A 8 -4.54 3.50 -12.13
N LEU A 9 -4.32 2.30 -12.68
CA LEU A 9 -2.98 1.77 -12.94
C LEU A 9 -2.23 2.52 -14.05
N ALA A 10 -2.96 3.12 -14.99
CA ALA A 10 -2.41 3.98 -16.05
C ALA A 10 -2.12 5.42 -15.58
N SER A 11 -2.34 5.74 -14.29
CA SER A 11 -2.25 7.11 -13.78
C SER A 11 -3.22 8.09 -14.47
N GLU A 12 -4.32 7.57 -15.03
CA GLU A 12 -5.38 8.35 -15.66
C GLU A 12 -6.49 8.65 -14.62
N PRO A 13 -7.24 9.76 -14.77
CA PRO A 13 -8.37 10.05 -13.89
C PRO A 13 -9.37 8.89 -13.85
N TYR A 14 -9.72 8.43 -12.66
CA TYR A 14 -10.59 7.27 -12.46
C TYR A 14 -11.61 7.52 -11.35
N ARG A 15 -12.71 6.76 -11.36
CA ARG A 15 -13.72 6.78 -10.29
C ARG A 15 -13.32 5.79 -9.20
N ALA A 16 -12.83 6.29 -8.07
CA ALA A 16 -12.30 5.45 -6.99
C ALA A 16 -13.37 4.63 -6.24
N MET A 17 -14.63 5.05 -6.32
CA MET A 17 -15.77 4.48 -5.59
C MET A 17 -16.50 3.36 -6.35
N GLY A 18 -15.97 2.91 -7.49
CA GLY A 18 -16.54 1.80 -8.24
C GLY A 18 -16.47 0.47 -7.50
N LYS A 19 -17.43 -0.43 -7.80
CA LYS A 19 -17.56 -1.76 -7.16
C LYS A 19 -16.26 -2.56 -7.17
N GLU A 20 -15.59 -2.65 -8.32
CA GLU A 20 -14.33 -3.38 -8.51
C GLU A 20 -13.25 -2.94 -7.50
N LEU A 21 -12.95 -1.63 -7.47
CA LEU A 21 -11.93 -1.10 -6.57
C LEU A 21 -12.36 -1.15 -5.10
N PHE A 22 -13.66 -1.07 -4.82
CA PHE A 22 -14.18 -1.27 -3.47
C PHE A 22 -13.92 -2.70 -2.99
N GLU A 23 -14.27 -3.71 -3.78
CA GLU A 23 -14.06 -5.12 -3.45
C GLU A 23 -12.58 -5.44 -3.24
N ASP A 24 -11.70 -4.92 -4.10
CA ASP A 24 -10.25 -5.05 -3.93
C ASP A 24 -9.76 -4.45 -2.60
N ARG A 25 -10.23 -3.24 -2.23
CA ARG A 25 -9.85 -2.62 -0.95
C ARG A 25 -10.40 -3.39 0.25
N GLN A 26 -11.61 -3.93 0.15
CA GLN A 26 -12.19 -4.72 1.23
C GLN A 26 -11.40 -6.01 1.46
N TYR A 27 -10.97 -6.68 0.39
CA TYR A 27 -10.08 -7.84 0.51
C TYR A 27 -8.80 -7.50 1.29
N ALA A 28 -8.11 -6.41 0.92
CA ALA A 28 -6.90 -5.99 1.62
C ALA A 28 -7.16 -5.68 3.10
N LYS A 29 -8.25 -4.98 3.41
CA LYS A 29 -8.64 -4.66 4.80
C LYS A 29 -8.92 -5.91 5.64
N GLU A 30 -9.56 -6.93 5.08
CA GLU A 30 -9.82 -8.19 5.78
C GLU A 30 -8.53 -8.95 6.11
N GLU A 31 -7.59 -9.03 5.16
CA GLU A 31 -6.29 -9.64 5.42
C GLU A 31 -5.49 -8.82 6.45
N LEU A 32 -5.54 -7.49 6.38
CA LEU A 32 -4.88 -6.60 7.32
C LEU A 32 -5.51 -6.62 8.71
N TYR A 33 -6.82 -6.83 8.82
CA TYR A 33 -7.50 -7.02 10.09
C TYR A 33 -6.95 -8.26 10.82
N LYS A 34 -6.79 -9.38 10.10
CA LYS A 34 -6.14 -10.58 10.63
C LYS A 34 -4.71 -10.28 11.05
N TYR A 35 -3.92 -9.69 10.16
CA TYR A 35 -2.51 -9.36 10.42
C TYR A 35 -2.34 -8.47 11.67
N ASN A 36 -3.15 -7.41 11.81
CA ASN A 36 -3.07 -6.45 12.90
C ASN A 36 -3.59 -7.01 14.24
N SER A 37 -4.42 -8.06 14.21
CA SER A 37 -5.01 -8.68 15.41
C SER A 37 -4.23 -9.89 15.92
N LEU A 38 -3.23 -10.37 15.17
CA LEU A 38 -2.40 -11.50 15.58
C LEU A 38 -1.55 -11.16 16.81
N ALA A 39 -1.39 -12.13 17.71
CA ALA A 39 -0.53 -11.99 18.88
C ALA A 39 0.93 -11.67 18.46
N PRO A 40 1.69 -10.90 19.25
CA PRO A 40 3.07 -10.52 18.91
C PRO A 40 3.99 -11.71 18.60
N SER A 41 3.76 -12.86 19.24
CA SER A 41 4.54 -14.09 19.01
C SER A 41 4.31 -14.73 17.62
N LYS A 42 3.23 -14.39 16.90
CA LYS A 42 2.84 -14.98 15.61
C LYS A 42 3.54 -14.33 14.41
N ILE A 43 4.86 -14.13 14.51
CA ILE A 43 5.67 -13.42 13.48
C ILE A 43 5.59 -14.10 12.11
N LYS A 44 5.69 -15.44 12.07
CA LYS A 44 5.66 -16.19 10.79
C LYS A 44 4.34 -16.01 10.05
N GLU A 45 3.23 -16.08 10.78
CA GLU A 45 1.88 -15.94 10.23
C GLU A 45 1.63 -14.50 9.74
N ARG A 46 2.05 -13.48 10.52
CA ARG A 46 2.05 -12.08 10.09
C ARG A 46 2.80 -11.89 8.77
N ASN A 47 4.02 -12.43 8.68
CA ASN A 47 4.82 -12.33 7.46
C ASN A 47 4.17 -13.05 6.27
N GLN A 48 3.51 -14.20 6.47
CA GLN A 48 2.80 -14.90 5.40
C GLN A 48 1.65 -14.09 4.84
N ILE A 49 0.87 -13.41 5.69
CA ILE A 49 -0.22 -12.53 5.25
C ILE A 49 0.34 -11.40 4.36
N ILE A 50 1.40 -10.72 4.80
CA ILE A 50 2.04 -9.65 4.02
C ILE A 50 2.57 -10.16 2.68
N LYS A 51 3.27 -11.32 2.67
CA LYS A 51 3.82 -11.90 1.45
C LYS A 51 2.75 -12.32 0.44
N LYS A 52 1.56 -12.71 0.92
CA LYS A 52 0.40 -13.04 0.08
C LYS A 52 -0.30 -11.78 -0.45
N LEU A 53 -0.37 -10.73 0.38
CA LEU A 53 -1.07 -9.49 0.04
C LEU A 53 -0.28 -8.63 -0.95
N PHE A 54 1.05 -8.59 -0.84
CA PHE A 54 1.90 -7.75 -1.69
C PHE A 54 2.25 -8.42 -3.02
N ALA A 55 2.40 -7.61 -4.07
CA ALA A 55 2.81 -8.13 -5.38
C ALA A 55 4.19 -8.78 -5.35
N LYS A 56 5.12 -8.21 -4.58
CA LYS A 56 6.46 -8.76 -4.44
C LYS A 56 7.05 -8.44 -3.07
N THR A 57 7.75 -9.40 -2.51
CA THR A 57 8.52 -9.23 -1.27
C THR A 57 9.88 -9.90 -1.37
N GLY A 58 10.86 -9.37 -0.66
CA GLY A 58 12.11 -10.07 -0.38
C GLY A 58 11.92 -11.23 0.61
N SER A 59 13.01 -11.93 0.87
CA SER A 59 13.02 -13.06 1.81
C SER A 59 12.84 -12.59 3.26
N ARG A 60 13.56 -11.52 3.64
CA ARG A 60 13.61 -10.89 4.95
C ARG A 60 12.83 -9.59 4.95
N LEU A 61 11.72 -9.58 5.67
CA LEU A 61 10.94 -8.38 5.94
C LEU A 61 10.34 -8.46 7.33
N PHE A 62 10.14 -7.31 7.94
CA PHE A 62 9.41 -7.19 9.19
C PHE A 62 8.68 -5.86 9.23
N ILE A 63 7.38 -5.92 9.46
CA ILE A 63 6.52 -4.74 9.58
C ILE A 63 5.90 -4.83 10.97
N GLU A 64 5.98 -3.75 11.74
CA GLU A 64 5.31 -3.65 13.02
C GLU A 64 3.82 -3.29 12.81
N PRO A 65 2.88 -4.04 13.40
CA PRO A 65 1.48 -3.67 13.39
C PRO A 65 1.23 -2.44 14.31
N PRO A 66 0.25 -1.59 13.99
CA PRO A 66 -0.66 -1.73 12.87
C PRO A 66 -0.04 -1.27 11.54
N PHE A 67 -0.33 -2.01 10.48
CA PHE A 67 -0.03 -1.64 9.10
C PHE A 67 -1.32 -1.45 8.30
N ARG A 68 -1.32 -0.49 7.37
CA ARG A 68 -2.46 -0.17 6.50
C ARG A 68 -2.03 0.00 5.04
N CYS A 69 -2.80 -0.58 4.12
CA CYS A 69 -2.72 -0.25 2.70
C CYS A 69 -4.09 -0.29 2.02
N ASP A 70 -4.18 0.24 0.80
CA ASP A 70 -5.43 0.22 0.03
C ASP A 70 -5.64 -1.15 -0.61
N TYR A 71 -4.65 -1.66 -1.32
CA TYR A 71 -4.79 -2.83 -2.20
C TYR A 71 -3.78 -3.93 -1.91
N GLY A 72 -2.55 -3.56 -1.56
CA GLY A 72 -1.42 -4.47 -1.37
C GLY A 72 -0.76 -4.91 -2.68
N TYR A 73 -1.54 -5.23 -3.72
CA TYR A 73 -1.02 -5.74 -4.99
C TYR A 73 -0.21 -4.72 -5.80
N ASN A 74 -0.15 -3.45 -5.40
CA ASN A 74 0.70 -2.45 -6.03
C ASN A 74 2.02 -2.22 -5.28
N ILE A 75 2.24 -2.93 -4.16
CA ILE A 75 3.41 -2.79 -3.30
C ILE A 75 4.44 -3.86 -3.65
N GLU A 76 5.65 -3.42 -3.98
CA GLU A 76 6.82 -4.26 -4.20
C GLU A 76 7.92 -3.87 -3.20
N ILE A 77 8.39 -4.83 -2.41
CA ILE A 77 9.42 -4.62 -1.40
C ILE A 77 10.63 -5.52 -1.69
N GLY A 78 11.83 -4.93 -1.60
CA GLY A 78 13.11 -5.65 -1.68
C GLY A 78 13.40 -6.52 -0.46
N ASP A 79 14.61 -7.07 -0.41
CA ASP A 79 15.10 -7.84 0.74
C ASP A 79 15.62 -6.95 1.87
N ASN A 80 15.52 -7.45 3.10
CA ASN A 80 15.92 -6.76 4.32
C ASN A 80 15.18 -5.43 4.52
N PHE A 81 13.84 -5.51 4.57
CA PHE A 81 12.97 -4.37 4.84
C PHE A 81 12.46 -4.37 6.27
N TYR A 82 12.48 -3.19 6.91
CA TYR A 82 11.86 -2.96 8.21
C TYR A 82 10.91 -1.78 8.15
N ALA A 83 9.70 -1.92 8.69
CA ALA A 83 8.83 -0.79 8.97
C ALA A 83 8.40 -0.81 10.43
N ASN A 84 8.56 0.33 11.08
CA ASN A 84 8.14 0.52 12.46
C ASN A 84 6.63 0.80 12.56
N TYR A 85 6.13 1.03 13.77
CA TYR A 85 4.71 1.17 14.08
C TYR A 85 3.99 2.19 13.19
N ASN A 86 2.73 1.89 12.86
CA ASN A 86 1.80 2.78 12.17
C ASN A 86 2.19 3.13 10.71
N CYS A 87 2.93 2.26 10.02
CA CYS A 87 3.20 2.44 8.61
C CYS A 87 1.91 2.39 7.77
N THR A 88 1.71 3.37 6.88
CA THR A 88 0.54 3.45 5.99
C THR A 88 0.98 3.65 4.54
N ILE A 89 0.48 2.82 3.62
CA ILE A 89 0.79 2.92 2.19
C ILE A 89 -0.51 2.93 1.39
N LEU A 90 -0.95 4.10 0.91
CA LEU A 90 -2.08 4.21 -0.02
C LEU A 90 -1.57 3.90 -1.43
N ASP A 91 -1.68 2.63 -1.83
CA ASP A 91 -1.05 2.06 -3.03
C ASP A 91 -2.00 2.00 -4.22
N GLY A 92 -2.69 3.10 -4.54
CA GLY A 92 -3.48 3.19 -5.79
C GLY A 92 -2.63 3.17 -7.07
N ALA A 93 -1.31 3.34 -6.95
CA ALA A 93 -0.34 3.15 -8.03
C ALA A 93 0.88 2.40 -7.47
N LYS A 94 1.80 2.03 -8.34
CA LYS A 94 2.97 1.23 -7.97
C LYS A 94 3.81 1.91 -6.89
N VAL A 95 4.10 1.18 -5.82
CA VAL A 95 5.04 1.55 -4.76
C VAL A 95 6.18 0.56 -4.76
N SER A 96 7.37 1.01 -5.13
CA SER A 96 8.57 0.17 -5.16
C SER A 96 9.54 0.60 -4.08
N ILE A 97 9.80 -0.31 -3.12
CA ILE A 97 10.74 -0.14 -2.03
C ILE A 97 11.94 -1.05 -2.29
N GLY A 98 13.15 -0.48 -2.30
CA GLY A 98 14.40 -1.20 -2.54
C GLY A 98 14.82 -2.16 -1.42
N GLU A 99 16.04 -2.64 -1.52
CA GLU A 99 16.69 -3.48 -0.49
C GLU A 99 17.29 -2.64 0.64
N ASN A 100 17.36 -3.21 1.85
CA ASN A 100 17.96 -2.58 3.03
C ASN A 100 17.30 -1.23 3.37
N VAL A 101 15.97 -1.18 3.36
CA VAL A 101 15.19 0.03 3.68
C VAL A 101 14.58 -0.09 5.07
N MET A 102 14.62 1.00 5.82
CA MET A 102 14.01 1.09 7.15
C MET A 102 13.06 2.29 7.20
N PHE A 103 11.81 2.04 7.60
CA PHE A 103 10.84 3.11 7.90
C PHE A 103 10.74 3.30 9.41
N ALA A 104 10.85 4.55 9.86
CA ALA A 104 10.58 4.96 11.23
C ALA A 104 9.08 4.85 11.56
N PRO A 105 8.67 5.14 12.81
CA PRO A 105 7.25 5.16 13.16
C PRO A 105 6.47 6.20 12.37
N ASN A 106 5.22 5.87 12.03
CA ASN A 106 4.24 6.73 11.36
C ASN A 106 4.58 7.15 9.92
N VAL A 107 5.57 6.50 9.28
CA VAL A 107 5.88 6.75 7.86
C VAL A 107 4.66 6.45 7.01
N SER A 108 4.34 7.40 6.13
CA SER A 108 3.16 7.34 5.27
C SER A 108 3.50 7.62 3.81
N LEU A 109 3.14 6.69 2.92
CA LEU A 109 3.34 6.82 1.48
C LEU A 109 1.99 6.89 0.77
N PHE A 110 1.73 7.99 0.06
CA PHE A 110 0.44 8.24 -0.57
C PHE A 110 0.58 8.42 -2.07
N THR A 111 0.20 7.40 -2.85
CA THR A 111 0.14 7.53 -4.31
C THR A 111 -1.12 8.26 -4.76
N ALA A 112 -2.21 8.14 -3.99
CA ALA A 112 -3.50 8.72 -4.31
C ALA A 112 -3.53 10.24 -4.09
N GLY A 113 -4.16 10.93 -5.02
CA GLY A 113 -4.49 12.34 -4.96
C GLY A 113 -5.87 12.61 -5.56
N HIS A 114 -6.36 13.82 -5.32
CA HIS A 114 -7.64 14.30 -5.86
C HIS A 114 -7.47 15.63 -6.58
N PRO A 115 -8.35 15.93 -7.57
CA PRO A 115 -8.41 17.24 -8.19
C PRO A 115 -8.57 18.38 -7.15
N ILE A 116 -7.89 19.49 -7.41
CA ILE A 116 -7.99 20.71 -6.57
C ILE A 116 -9.39 21.33 -6.69
N HIS A 117 -10.02 21.25 -7.87
CA HIS A 117 -11.38 21.73 -8.08
C HIS A 117 -12.40 20.83 -7.36
N ALA A 118 -13.35 21.46 -6.67
CA ALA A 118 -14.31 20.77 -5.83
C ALA A 118 -15.24 19.84 -6.62
N THR A 119 -15.72 20.27 -7.79
CA THR A 119 -16.67 19.47 -8.59
C THR A 119 -16.15 18.07 -8.91
N PRO A 120 -15.02 17.89 -9.62
CA PRO A 120 -14.51 16.54 -9.91
C PRO A 120 -14.06 15.78 -8.65
N ARG A 121 -13.59 16.48 -7.60
CA ARG A 121 -13.26 15.84 -6.32
C ARG A 121 -14.50 15.26 -5.64
N ASN A 122 -15.60 15.99 -5.61
CA ASN A 122 -16.87 15.58 -4.99
C ASN A 122 -17.53 14.43 -5.78
N GLU A 123 -17.24 14.32 -7.07
CA GLU A 123 -17.61 13.17 -7.90
C GLU A 123 -16.75 11.92 -7.64
N GLY A 124 -15.78 12.00 -6.73
CA GLY A 124 -14.91 10.88 -6.35
C GLY A 124 -13.85 10.55 -7.39
N VAL A 125 -13.45 11.53 -8.21
CA VAL A 125 -12.34 11.37 -9.16
C VAL A 125 -11.02 11.34 -8.39
N GLY A 126 -10.25 10.29 -8.61
CA GLY A 126 -8.88 10.14 -8.12
C GLY A 126 -7.86 10.18 -9.25
N ILE A 127 -6.61 10.44 -8.87
CA ILE A 127 -5.42 10.20 -9.68
C ILE A 127 -4.36 9.55 -8.80
N CYS A 128 -3.59 8.60 -9.33
CA CYS A 128 -2.52 7.95 -8.59
C CYS A 128 -1.19 8.10 -9.32
N LEU A 129 -0.12 8.36 -8.57
CA LEU A 129 1.24 8.47 -9.10
C LEU A 129 2.19 7.55 -8.35
N SER A 130 3.05 6.85 -9.10
CA SER A 130 3.97 5.86 -8.55
C SER A 130 5.01 6.48 -7.61
N TYR A 131 5.38 5.73 -6.57
CA TYR A 131 6.45 6.08 -5.62
C TYR A 131 7.61 5.09 -5.69
N TYR A 132 8.83 5.61 -5.55
CA TYR A 132 10.06 4.82 -5.58
C TYR A 132 10.98 5.19 -4.43
N TYR A 133 11.22 4.23 -3.53
CA TYR A 133 12.23 4.33 -2.48
C TYR A 133 13.48 3.55 -2.87
N ARG A 134 14.64 4.21 -2.89
CA ARG A 134 15.91 3.61 -3.30
C ARG A 134 16.50 2.72 -2.19
N ARG A 135 17.54 1.95 -2.55
CA ARG A 135 18.28 1.07 -1.62
C ARG A 135 18.94 1.88 -0.49
N GLN A 136 19.09 1.27 0.68
CA GLN A 136 19.81 1.83 1.84
C GLN A 136 19.24 3.15 2.37
N CYS A 137 17.94 3.36 2.23
CA CYS A 137 17.29 4.57 2.72
C CYS A 137 16.60 4.34 4.08
N MET A 138 16.68 5.34 4.96
CA MET A 138 15.90 5.41 6.18
C MET A 138 14.88 6.54 6.05
N ASP A 139 13.58 6.22 6.03
CA ASP A 139 12.55 7.27 6.10
C ASP A 139 12.21 7.58 7.55
N ARG A 140 12.13 8.88 7.87
CA ARG A 140 11.74 9.40 9.17
C ARG A 140 10.49 10.30 9.10
N ARG A 141 9.92 10.47 7.91
CA ARG A 141 8.79 11.36 7.64
C ARG A 141 7.49 10.60 7.46
#